data_AF-A0A2R5G2Z1-F1
#
_entry.id   AF-A0A2R5G2Z1-F1
#
_cell.length_a   1.000
_cell.length_b   1.000
_cell.length_c   1.000
_cell.angle_alpha   90.00
_cell.angle_beta   90.00
_cell.angle_gamma   90.00
#
_symmetry.space_group_name_H-M   'P 1'
#
loop_
_entity.id
_entity.type
_entity.pdbx_description
1 polymer ?
#
loop_
_entity_poly.entity_id
_entity_poly.type
_entity_poly.pdbx_seq_one_letter_code
_entity_poly.pdbx_strand_id
1 'polypeptide(L)'
;MASVADLLWTSVKAIAPVFVVLASGAWLVRQGLLDERASGTLSWLAKWVYAPALLFVRLGGSVNRDLFAEVWVLTVMGVVILSLNLLMGILLLPIAKPAPQFRKWFVYSMTFPNIMSLPLVFTTAVCASGTIRKPLSMDQSGGEYLSPTECTERGELYLFIYILAIIVALIPPLQSFLFSDNSVATPFISVLRIFAPGLVSVITLALATLIGTKLVKTRYADLFGGDEATMGISRRTLLLFVLGRTVIIPGVLFFLMYLALDLFPKDQLLLVILFFECFVPTANMCALCAPPAQGQIISLGMVNQYLVGIFTMTMWCFVALSLSTTAIDA
;
A
#
# COMPACT_ATOMS: atom_id res chain seq x y z
N MET A 1 2.00 -6.89 -25.05
CA MET A 1 1.08 -6.26 -24.09
C MET A 1 0.36 -7.37 -23.35
N ALA A 2 0.35 -7.37 -22.02
CA ALA A 2 -0.44 -8.32 -21.24
C ALA A 2 -1.91 -8.20 -21.65
N SER A 3 -2.61 -9.32 -21.84
CA SER A 3 -4.03 -9.27 -22.15
C SER A 3 -4.79 -8.69 -20.95
N VAL A 4 -5.96 -8.08 -21.18
CA VAL A 4 -6.82 -7.61 -20.08
C VAL A 4 -7.14 -8.76 -19.12
N ALA A 5 -7.27 -9.99 -19.64
CA ALA A 5 -7.46 -11.19 -18.84
C ALA A 5 -6.26 -11.47 -17.92
N ASP A 6 -5.03 -11.28 -18.38
CA ASP A 6 -3.81 -11.46 -17.57
C ASP A 6 -3.72 -10.42 -16.45
N LEU A 7 -4.11 -9.17 -16.73
CA LEU A 7 -4.15 -8.09 -15.73
C LEU A 7 -5.27 -8.30 -14.70
N LEU A 8 -6.45 -8.76 -15.14
CA LEU A 8 -7.54 -9.16 -14.24
C LEU A 8 -7.11 -10.33 -13.37
N TRP A 9 -6.51 -11.37 -13.96
CA TRP A 9 -6.04 -12.54 -13.23
C TRP A 9 -4.94 -12.18 -12.23
N THR A 10 -4.03 -11.28 -12.62
CA THR A 10 -3.01 -10.70 -11.72
C THR A 10 -3.65 -10.01 -10.53
N SER A 11 -4.65 -9.16 -10.76
CA SER A 11 -5.37 -8.46 -9.70
C SER A 11 -6.10 -9.43 -8.77
N VAL A 12 -6.75 -10.45 -9.34
CA VAL A 12 -7.39 -11.52 -8.55
C VAL A 12 -6.36 -12.29 -7.73
N LYS A 13 -5.22 -12.68 -8.32
CA LYS A 13 -4.13 -13.40 -7.64
C LYS A 13 -3.53 -12.58 -6.51
N ALA A 14 -3.48 -11.25 -6.64
CA ALA A 14 -3.02 -10.34 -5.59
C ALA A 14 -4.00 -10.26 -4.41
N ILE A 15 -5.29 -10.28 -4.70
CA ILE A 15 -6.35 -9.99 -3.72
C ILE A 15 -6.86 -11.29 -3.05
N ALA A 16 -6.82 -12.42 -3.75
CA ALA A 16 -7.30 -13.71 -3.26
C ALA A 16 -6.64 -14.16 -1.94
N PRO A 17 -5.30 -14.06 -1.75
CA PRO A 17 -4.68 -14.37 -0.47
C PRO A 17 -5.22 -13.50 0.67
N VAL A 18 -5.51 -12.23 0.41
CA VAL A 18 -6.12 -11.34 1.41
C VAL A 18 -7.48 -11.90 1.83
N PHE A 19 -8.36 -12.25 0.88
CA PHE A 19 -9.66 -12.85 1.22
C PHE A 19 -9.54 -14.17 1.98
N VAL A 20 -8.59 -15.03 1.64
CA VAL A 20 -8.35 -16.29 2.37
C VAL A 20 -7.92 -16.01 3.82
N VAL A 21 -7.01 -15.05 4.03
CA VAL A 21 -6.59 -14.68 5.39
C VAL A 21 -7.73 -14.02 6.17
N LEU A 22 -8.53 -13.17 5.52
CA LEU A 22 -9.70 -12.55 6.14
C LEU A 22 -10.76 -13.59 6.53
N ALA A 23 -11.04 -14.55 5.65
CA ALA A 23 -12.00 -15.62 5.90
C ALA A 23 -11.54 -16.55 7.04
N SER A 24 -10.25 -16.91 7.05
CA SER A 24 -9.67 -17.73 8.12
C SER A 24 -9.65 -16.98 9.47
N GLY A 25 -9.32 -15.69 9.50
CA GLY A 25 -9.43 -14.90 10.73
C GLY A 25 -10.87 -14.78 11.23
N ALA A 26 -11.84 -14.58 10.33
CA ALA A 26 -13.26 -14.57 10.70
C ALA A 26 -13.71 -15.93 11.25
N TRP A 27 -13.23 -17.03 10.68
CA TRP A 27 -13.49 -18.37 11.19
C TRP A 27 -12.86 -18.59 12.57
N LEU A 28 -11.60 -18.20 12.79
CA LEU A 28 -10.92 -18.31 14.08
C LEU A 28 -11.60 -17.47 15.18
N VAL A 29 -12.09 -16.28 14.85
CA VAL A 29 -12.90 -15.46 15.78
C VAL A 29 -14.21 -16.17 16.14
N ARG A 30 -14.88 -16.83 15.19
CA ARG A 30 -16.09 -17.63 15.46
C ARG A 30 -15.82 -18.81 16.39
N GLN A 31 -14.64 -19.42 16.30
CA GLN A 31 -14.22 -20.49 17.20
C GLN A 31 -13.78 -19.97 18.59
N GLY A 32 -13.77 -18.65 18.81
CA GLY A 32 -13.28 -18.05 20.06
C GLY A 32 -11.76 -18.14 20.24
N LEU A 33 -11.02 -18.51 19.20
CA LEU A 33 -9.55 -18.60 19.24
C LEU A 33 -8.88 -17.23 19.12
N LEU A 34 -9.53 -16.29 18.43
CA LEU A 34 -9.08 -14.90 18.32
C LEU A 34 -10.11 -13.98 18.95
N ASP A 35 -9.70 -13.26 19.99
CA ASP A 35 -10.53 -12.30 20.71
C ASP A 35 -10.04 -10.85 20.49
N GLU A 36 -10.76 -9.89 21.07
CA GLU A 36 -10.38 -8.47 20.97
C GLU A 36 -8.99 -8.21 21.60
N ARG A 37 -8.58 -9.00 22.60
CA ARG A 37 -7.23 -8.89 23.22
C ARG A 37 -6.14 -9.36 22.26
N ALA A 38 -6.36 -10.45 21.54
CA ALA A 38 -5.46 -10.92 20.49
C ALA A 38 -5.29 -9.84 19.42
N SER A 39 -6.39 -9.19 18.99
CA SER A 39 -6.31 -8.09 18.01
C SER A 39 -5.47 -6.91 18.52
N GLY A 40 -5.60 -6.56 19.80
CA GLY A 40 -4.81 -5.51 20.44
C GLY A 40 -3.33 -5.87 20.53
N THR A 41 -3.03 -7.13 20.88
CA THR A 41 -1.66 -7.65 20.99
C THR A 41 -0.98 -7.70 19.62
N LEU A 42 -1.66 -8.19 18.58
CA LEU A 42 -1.14 -8.22 17.22
C LEU A 42 -0.92 -6.80 16.67
N SER A 43 -1.86 -5.87 16.95
CA SER A 43 -1.70 -4.45 16.60
C SER A 43 -0.50 -3.82 17.29
N TRP A 44 -0.27 -4.16 18.57
CA TRP A 44 0.88 -3.69 19.33
C TRP A 44 2.19 -4.25 18.76
N LEU A 45 2.26 -5.55 18.49
CA LEU A 45 3.41 -6.20 17.87
C LEU A 45 3.73 -5.59 16.51
N ALA A 46 2.71 -5.41 15.65
CA ALA A 46 2.88 -4.79 14.35
C ALA A 46 3.51 -3.39 14.46
N LYS A 47 3.00 -2.55 15.37
CA LYS A 47 3.44 -1.15 15.53
C LYS A 47 4.82 -1.02 16.17
N TRP A 48 5.10 -1.79 17.21
CA TRP A 48 6.26 -1.56 18.08
C TRP A 48 7.43 -2.51 17.85
N VAL A 49 7.19 -3.65 17.21
CA VAL A 49 8.22 -4.66 16.97
C VAL A 49 8.48 -4.80 15.48
N TYR A 50 7.46 -5.23 14.73
CA TYR A 50 7.65 -5.63 13.35
C TYR A 50 7.84 -4.45 12.39
N ALA A 51 7.11 -3.34 12.56
CA ALA A 51 7.25 -2.18 11.69
C ALA A 51 8.64 -1.54 11.85
N PRO A 52 9.12 -1.23 13.07
CA PRO A 52 10.49 -0.76 13.25
C PRO A 52 11.53 -1.75 12.71
N ALA A 53 11.36 -3.06 12.98
CA ALA A 53 12.28 -4.07 12.46
C ALA A 53 12.38 -4.06 10.94
N LEU A 54 11.23 -4.02 10.23
CA LEU A 54 11.20 -3.95 8.77
C LEU A 54 11.88 -2.69 8.25
N LEU A 55 11.61 -1.54 8.89
CA LEU A 55 12.25 -0.28 8.52
C LEU A 55 13.76 -0.36 8.67
N PHE A 56 14.28 -0.80 9.82
CA PHE A 56 15.72 -0.92 10.02
C PHE A 56 16.38 -1.88 9.03
N VAL A 57 15.76 -3.03 8.77
CA VAL A 57 16.32 -4.06 7.90
C VAL A 57 16.36 -3.62 6.45
N ARG A 58 15.27 -3.04 5.94
CA ARG A 58 15.16 -2.67 4.53
C ARG A 58 15.88 -1.37 4.20
N LEU A 59 15.91 -0.40 5.12
CA LEU A 59 16.59 0.89 4.90
C LEU A 59 18.12 0.79 4.97
N GLY A 60 18.62 -0.16 5.75
CA GLY A 60 20.04 -0.23 6.04
C GLY A 60 20.94 -0.78 4.97
N GLY A 61 20.44 -1.76 4.22
CA GLY A 61 21.25 -2.51 3.27
C GLY A 61 21.37 -1.85 1.89
N SER A 62 20.52 -0.88 1.55
CA SER A 62 20.28 -0.56 0.14
C SER A 62 20.35 0.91 -0.23
N VAL A 63 20.36 1.86 0.72
CA VAL A 63 20.39 3.28 0.37
C VAL A 63 21.83 3.77 0.21
N ASN A 64 22.29 3.83 -1.04
CA ASN A 64 23.49 4.57 -1.43
C ASN A 64 23.09 5.99 -1.92
N ARG A 65 24.01 6.96 -1.85
CA ARG A 65 23.78 8.33 -2.36
C ARG A 65 23.40 8.34 -3.84
N ASP A 66 24.02 7.47 -4.64
CA ASP A 66 23.76 7.38 -6.07
C ASP A 66 22.32 6.91 -6.33
N LEU A 67 21.88 5.90 -5.59
CA LEU A 67 20.51 5.40 -5.67
C LEU A 67 19.51 6.47 -5.19
N PHE A 68 19.82 7.17 -4.10
CA PHE A 68 18.96 8.26 -3.63
C PHE A 68 18.82 9.37 -4.67
N ALA A 69 19.90 9.71 -5.40
CA ALA A 69 19.84 10.67 -6.50
C ALA A 69 19.00 10.18 -7.70
N GLU A 70 18.87 8.87 -7.90
CA GLU A 70 17.97 8.28 -8.90
C GLU A 70 16.50 8.32 -8.46
N VAL A 71 16.22 8.05 -7.18
CA VAL A 71 14.84 7.79 -6.70
C VAL A 71 14.25 8.86 -5.78
N TRP A 72 14.93 9.97 -5.49
CA TRP A 72 14.42 11.03 -4.58
C TRP A 72 13.04 11.55 -5.00
N VAL A 73 12.75 11.50 -6.30
CA VAL A 73 11.45 11.88 -6.88
C VAL A 73 10.32 11.07 -6.25
N LEU A 74 10.52 9.77 -6.01
CA LEU A 74 9.51 8.93 -5.34
C LEU A 74 9.22 9.45 -3.93
N THR A 75 10.24 9.81 -3.16
CA THR A 75 10.01 10.31 -1.80
C THR A 75 9.29 11.66 -1.77
N VAL A 76 9.66 12.59 -2.67
CA VAL A 76 8.96 13.88 -2.79
C VAL A 76 7.53 13.67 -3.23
N MET A 77 7.32 12.83 -4.24
CA MET A 77 5.99 12.50 -4.70
C MET A 77 5.16 11.79 -3.64
N GLY A 78 5.79 11.08 -2.71
CA GLY A 78 5.08 10.55 -1.55
C GLY A 78 4.46 11.57 -0.64
N VAL A 79 5.20 12.64 -0.35
CA VAL A 79 4.63 13.76 0.40
C VAL A 79 3.51 14.42 -0.41
N VAL A 80 3.69 14.58 -1.72
CA VAL A 80 2.67 15.18 -2.61
C VAL A 80 1.41 14.33 -2.66
N ILE A 81 1.52 13.02 -2.95
CA ILE A 81 0.39 12.08 -3.03
C ILE A 81 -0.35 12.02 -1.69
N LEU A 82 0.37 11.93 -0.56
CA LEU A 82 -0.26 11.95 0.77
C LEU A 82 -0.98 13.28 1.04
N SER A 83 -0.39 14.42 0.66
CA SER A 83 -1.01 15.73 0.83
C SER A 83 -2.26 15.89 -0.03
N LEU A 84 -2.23 15.42 -1.27
CA LEU A 84 -3.38 15.41 -2.16
C LEU A 84 -4.47 14.45 -1.66
N ASN A 85 -4.11 13.27 -1.16
CA ASN A 85 -5.06 12.34 -0.54
C ASN A 85 -5.74 12.95 0.70
N LEU A 86 -4.98 13.66 1.54
CA LEU A 86 -5.51 14.40 2.69
C LEU A 86 -6.50 15.47 2.23
N LEU A 87 -6.11 16.30 1.25
CA LEU A 87 -6.97 17.33 0.68
C LEU A 87 -8.26 16.73 0.13
N MET A 88 -8.16 15.66 -0.66
CA MET A 88 -9.32 14.96 -1.21
C MET A 88 -10.20 14.34 -0.11
N GLY A 89 -9.59 13.79 0.95
CA GLY A 89 -10.32 13.29 2.12
C GLY A 89 -11.13 14.37 2.82
N ILE A 90 -10.59 15.59 2.92
CA ILE A 90 -11.29 16.77 3.47
C ILE A 90 -12.40 17.23 2.52
N LEU A 91 -12.12 17.32 1.21
CA LEU A 91 -13.10 17.74 0.20
C LEU A 91 -14.29 16.78 0.09
N LEU A 92 -14.07 15.49 0.31
CA LEU A 92 -15.13 14.48 0.31
C LEU A 92 -15.96 14.46 1.61
N LEU A 93 -15.49 15.07 2.70
CA LEU A 93 -16.17 15.11 3.99
C LEU A 93 -17.61 15.69 3.92
N PRO A 94 -17.88 16.87 3.32
CA PRO A 94 -19.24 17.42 3.22
C PRO A 94 -20.19 16.53 2.42
N ILE A 95 -19.66 15.75 1.47
CA ILE A 95 -20.44 14.82 0.66
C ILE A 95 -20.63 13.50 1.41
N ALA A 96 -19.63 13.00 2.12
CA ALA A 96 -19.71 11.73 2.85
C ALA A 96 -20.57 11.83 4.12
N LYS A 97 -20.63 13.01 4.73
CA LYS A 97 -21.31 13.30 6.01
C LYS A 97 -21.08 12.18 7.05
N PRO A 98 -19.83 11.86 7.41
CA PRO A 98 -19.57 10.79 8.37
C PRO A 98 -20.13 11.14 9.75
N ALA A 99 -20.49 10.10 10.51
CA ALA A 99 -20.77 10.17 11.94
C ALA A 99 -19.69 11.00 12.66
N PRO A 100 -20.03 11.88 13.61
CA PRO A 100 -19.05 12.75 14.29
C PRO A 100 -17.83 11.99 14.85
N GLN A 101 -18.05 10.82 15.46
CA GLN A 101 -16.94 9.99 15.97
C GLN A 101 -16.04 9.39 14.88
N PHE A 102 -16.52 9.26 13.64
CA PHE A 102 -15.80 8.66 12.53
C PHE A 102 -15.17 9.68 11.58
N ARG A 103 -15.53 10.98 11.65
CA ARG A 103 -15.03 12.01 10.70
C ARG A 103 -13.50 12.05 10.57
N LYS A 104 -12.78 12.07 11.69
CA LYS A 104 -11.31 12.09 11.68
C LYS A 104 -10.70 10.80 11.09
N TRP A 105 -11.35 9.67 11.35
CA TRP A 105 -10.92 8.36 10.88
C TRP A 105 -11.23 8.16 9.40
N PHE A 106 -12.33 8.74 8.90
CA PHE A 106 -12.61 8.83 7.47
C PHE A 106 -11.50 9.56 6.74
N VAL A 107 -11.14 10.78 7.17
CA VAL A 107 -10.06 11.56 6.55
C VAL A 107 -8.72 10.82 6.66
N TYR A 108 -8.40 10.28 7.84
CA TYR A 108 -7.19 9.49 8.06
C TYR A 108 -7.09 8.30 7.10
N SER A 109 -8.15 7.51 6.97
CA SER A 109 -8.18 6.37 6.05
C SER A 109 -8.12 6.77 4.58
N MET A 110 -8.70 7.91 4.21
CA MET A 110 -8.58 8.45 2.85
C MET A 110 -7.17 8.96 2.54
N THR A 111 -6.42 9.38 3.57
CA THR A 111 -5.07 9.96 3.43
C THR A 111 -4.00 8.90 3.15
N PHE A 112 -4.10 7.73 3.78
CA PHE A 112 -3.02 6.74 3.80
C PHE A 112 -3.29 5.51 2.90
N PRO A 113 -2.70 5.46 1.68
CA PRO A 113 -2.69 4.29 0.81
C PRO A 113 -1.99 3.08 1.41
N ASN A 114 -2.37 1.89 0.95
CA ASN A 114 -1.54 0.70 1.09
C ASN A 114 -0.35 0.73 0.11
N ILE A 115 0.69 1.50 0.45
CA ILE A 115 1.87 1.74 -0.40
C ILE A 115 2.82 0.55 -0.55
N MET A 116 2.69 -0.51 0.25
CA MET A 116 3.65 -1.62 0.22
C MET A 116 3.08 -2.90 -0.39
N SER A 117 2.03 -3.47 0.20
CA SER A 117 1.70 -4.87 -0.12
C SER A 117 1.11 -5.02 -1.52
N LEU A 118 0.28 -4.07 -1.96
CA LEU A 118 -0.38 -4.17 -3.26
C LEU A 118 0.51 -3.69 -4.41
N PRO A 119 1.21 -2.54 -4.31
CA PRO A 119 2.16 -2.15 -5.34
C PRO A 119 3.20 -3.23 -5.59
N LEU A 120 3.70 -3.90 -4.54
CA LEU A 120 4.64 -5.01 -4.70
C LEU A 120 4.06 -6.15 -5.57
N VAL A 121 2.81 -6.54 -5.35
CA VAL A 121 2.20 -7.60 -6.16
C VAL A 121 1.97 -7.14 -7.60
N PHE A 122 1.55 -5.89 -7.82
CA PHE A 122 1.43 -5.37 -9.17
C PHE A 122 2.80 -5.28 -9.87
N THR A 123 3.83 -4.83 -9.17
CA THR A 123 5.20 -4.74 -9.66
C THR A 123 5.73 -6.11 -10.03
N THR A 124 5.65 -7.11 -9.15
CA THR A 124 6.10 -8.49 -9.46
C THR A 124 5.39 -9.07 -10.68
N ALA A 125 4.09 -8.82 -10.83
CA ALA A 125 3.32 -9.32 -11.96
C ALA A 125 3.63 -8.59 -13.28
N VAL A 126 3.81 -7.27 -13.24
CA VAL A 126 4.22 -6.48 -14.40
C VAL A 126 5.68 -6.79 -14.79
N CYS A 127 6.56 -7.01 -13.82
CA CYS A 127 7.92 -7.45 -14.09
C CYS A 127 7.95 -8.86 -14.70
N ALA A 128 7.06 -9.75 -14.26
CA ALA A 128 6.93 -11.09 -14.82
C ALA A 128 6.48 -11.09 -16.29
N SER A 129 5.84 -10.04 -16.80
CA SER A 129 5.51 -9.94 -18.23
C SER A 129 6.70 -9.59 -19.11
N GLY A 130 7.83 -9.15 -18.54
CA GLY A 130 9.05 -8.82 -19.30
C GLY A 130 8.88 -7.63 -20.26
N THR A 131 7.92 -6.74 -20.01
CA THR A 131 7.57 -5.62 -20.90
C THR A 131 8.09 -4.26 -20.43
N ILE A 132 8.85 -4.23 -19.33
CA ILE A 132 9.43 -2.99 -18.78
C ILE A 132 10.79 -2.74 -19.41
N ARG A 133 10.97 -1.57 -20.03
CA ARG A 133 12.23 -1.15 -20.67
C ARG A 133 13.26 -0.74 -19.64
N LYS A 134 14.54 -0.95 -19.95
CA LYS A 134 15.66 -0.44 -19.16
C LYS A 134 15.71 1.10 -19.24
N PRO A 135 16.14 1.78 -18.17
CA PRO A 135 16.37 3.21 -18.22
C PRO A 135 17.56 3.53 -19.15
N LEU A 136 17.53 4.71 -19.78
CA LEU A 136 18.60 5.21 -20.67
C LEU A 136 19.99 5.24 -20.03
N SER A 137 20.06 5.32 -18.70
CA SER A 137 21.32 5.26 -17.94
C SER A 137 22.00 3.89 -18.02
N MET A 138 21.25 2.82 -18.24
CA MET A 138 21.74 1.44 -18.33
C MET A 138 21.84 0.94 -19.77
N ASP A 139 20.96 1.43 -20.64
CA ASP A 139 20.96 1.06 -22.05
C ASP A 139 21.01 2.32 -22.93
N GLN A 140 22.20 2.61 -23.47
CA GLN A 140 22.41 3.70 -24.43
C GLN A 140 21.69 3.46 -25.76
N SER A 141 21.27 2.23 -26.05
CA SER A 141 20.49 1.87 -27.25
C SER A 141 18.98 2.01 -27.07
N GLY A 142 18.49 2.24 -25.84
CA GLY A 142 17.10 2.60 -25.53
C GLY A 142 16.03 1.54 -25.87
N GLY A 143 16.44 0.29 -26.08
CA GLY A 143 15.59 -0.76 -26.64
C GLY A 143 15.54 -2.07 -25.85
N GLU A 144 16.40 -2.24 -24.85
CA GLU A 144 16.47 -3.48 -24.08
C GLU A 144 15.45 -3.50 -22.92
N TYR A 145 14.90 -4.67 -22.64
CA TYR A 145 13.95 -4.89 -21.55
C TYR A 145 14.68 -5.38 -20.29
N LEU A 146 14.14 -5.03 -19.12
CA LEU A 146 14.63 -5.56 -17.84
C LEU A 146 14.31 -7.06 -17.73
N SER A 147 15.25 -7.81 -17.17
CA SER A 147 14.95 -9.19 -16.78
C SER A 147 13.90 -9.22 -15.65
N PRO A 148 13.03 -10.24 -15.57
CA PRO A 148 11.97 -10.28 -14.55
C PRO A 148 12.48 -10.19 -13.11
N THR A 149 13.64 -10.80 -12.83
CA THR A 149 14.27 -10.79 -11.51
C THR A 149 14.81 -9.40 -11.17
N GLU A 150 15.54 -8.79 -12.09
CA GLU A 150 16.11 -7.44 -11.92
C GLU A 150 15.01 -6.37 -11.77
N CYS A 151 13.95 -6.47 -12.59
CA CYS A 151 12.79 -5.59 -12.49
C CYS A 151 12.10 -5.71 -11.11
N THR A 152 11.96 -6.94 -10.60
CA THR A 152 11.32 -7.18 -9.29
C THR A 152 12.18 -6.62 -8.16
N GLU A 153 13.49 -6.88 -8.18
CA GLU A 153 14.43 -6.39 -7.16
C GLU A 153 14.50 -4.86 -7.12
N ARG A 154 14.60 -4.21 -8.29
CA ARG A 154 14.56 -2.73 -8.38
C ARG A 154 13.21 -2.19 -7.94
N GLY A 155 12.11 -2.82 -8.33
CA GLY A 155 10.78 -2.37 -7.97
C GLY A 155 10.48 -2.50 -6.47
N GLU A 156 10.95 -3.57 -5.83
CA GLU A 156 10.97 -3.69 -4.36
C GLU A 156 11.73 -2.55 -3.72
N LEU A 157 12.94 -2.28 -4.22
CA LEU A 157 13.82 -1.24 -3.69
C LEU A 157 13.17 0.15 -3.76
N TYR A 158 12.56 0.48 -4.90
CA TYR A 158 11.85 1.75 -5.10
C TYR A 158 10.69 1.94 -4.11
N LEU A 159 9.90 0.89 -3.87
CA LEU A 159 8.79 0.92 -2.91
C LEU A 159 9.26 1.12 -1.45
N PHE A 160 10.41 0.54 -1.08
CA PHE A 160 10.91 0.66 0.29
C PHE A 160 11.60 2.00 0.59
N ILE A 161 12.21 2.65 -0.42
CA ILE A 161 12.90 3.94 -0.23
C ILE A 161 11.93 5.06 0.17
N TYR A 162 10.64 4.90 -0.12
CA TYR A 162 9.59 5.82 0.26
C TYR A 162 9.51 6.11 1.77
N ILE A 163 9.92 5.14 2.61
CA ILE A 163 9.71 5.24 4.06
C ILE A 163 10.98 5.71 4.75
N LEU A 164 11.02 6.95 5.26
CA LEU A 164 12.04 7.45 6.21
C LEU A 164 13.52 7.25 5.82
N ALA A 165 13.82 6.76 4.60
CA ALA A 165 15.15 6.55 4.06
C ALA A 165 15.99 7.82 4.14
N ILE A 166 15.32 8.97 4.02
CA ILE A 166 15.91 10.30 4.18
C ILE A 166 16.67 10.41 5.51
N ILE A 167 16.09 10.05 6.67
CA ILE A 167 16.72 10.33 7.97
C ILE A 167 17.96 9.45 8.20
N VAL A 168 17.90 8.17 7.84
CA VAL A 168 18.99 7.21 8.09
C VAL A 168 20.08 7.31 7.01
N ALA A 169 19.71 7.48 5.75
CA ALA A 169 20.67 7.58 4.64
C ALA A 169 21.46 8.90 4.64
N LEU A 170 20.90 9.97 5.21
CA LEU A 170 21.60 11.25 5.33
C LEU A 170 22.68 11.27 6.42
N ILE A 171 22.78 10.21 7.25
CA ILE A 171 23.78 10.13 8.33
C ILE A 171 24.73 8.94 8.08
N PRO A 172 25.79 9.12 7.26
CA PRO A 172 26.77 8.07 6.95
C PRO A 172 27.40 7.37 8.17
N PRO A 173 27.70 8.07 9.29
CA PRO A 173 28.21 7.42 10.50
C PRO A 173 27.21 6.39 11.06
N LEU A 174 25.92 6.70 11.03
CA LEU A 174 24.86 5.82 11.51
C LEU A 174 24.71 4.59 10.61
N GLN A 175 24.82 4.76 9.29
CA GLN A 175 24.80 3.67 8.33
C GLN A 175 25.97 2.70 8.53
N SER A 176 27.19 3.23 8.68
CA SER A 176 28.39 2.40 8.90
C SER A 176 28.34 1.65 10.24
N PHE A 177 27.79 2.26 11.29
CA PHE A 177 27.64 1.64 12.59
C PHE A 177 26.55 0.55 12.61
N LEU A 178 25.46 0.73 11.87
CA LEU A 178 24.35 -0.23 11.88
C LEU A 178 24.54 -1.38 10.89
N PHE A 179 25.15 -1.14 9.72
CA PHE A 179 25.09 -2.09 8.59
C PHE A 179 26.44 -2.60 8.09
N SER A 180 27.57 -2.25 8.74
CA SER A 180 28.84 -2.91 8.42
C SER A 180 28.87 -4.34 9.00
N ASP A 181 29.40 -5.29 8.22
CA ASP A 181 29.44 -6.71 8.60
C ASP A 181 30.14 -6.96 9.94
N ASN A 182 31.09 -6.10 10.31
CA ASN A 182 31.85 -6.16 11.56
C ASN A 182 31.38 -5.18 12.64
N SER A 183 30.16 -4.64 12.53
CA SER A 183 29.64 -3.72 13.53
C SER A 183 29.23 -4.42 14.84
N VAL A 184 29.27 -3.67 15.94
CA VAL A 184 28.72 -4.12 17.24
C VAL A 184 27.19 -4.31 17.16
N ALA A 185 26.53 -3.67 16.19
CA ALA A 185 25.09 -3.77 15.98
C ALA A 185 24.65 -5.04 15.20
N THR A 186 25.58 -5.78 14.59
CA THR A 186 25.28 -6.94 13.72
C THR A 186 24.35 -7.99 14.38
N PRO A 187 24.53 -8.40 15.66
CA PRO A 187 23.62 -9.34 16.30
C PRO A 187 22.19 -8.78 16.41
N PHE A 188 22.06 -7.50 16.75
CA PHE A 188 20.77 -6.83 16.85
C PHE A 188 20.07 -6.74 15.48
N ILE A 189 20.79 -6.32 14.45
CA ILE A 189 20.26 -6.28 13.08
C ILE A 189 19.85 -7.66 12.58
N SER A 190 20.61 -8.70 12.94
CA SER A 190 20.27 -10.10 12.58
C SER A 190 18.93 -10.52 13.19
N VAL A 191 18.66 -10.15 14.45
CA VAL A 191 17.36 -10.37 15.08
C VAL A 191 16.25 -9.61 14.36
N LEU A 192 16.47 -8.34 14.02
CA LEU A 192 15.49 -7.56 13.25
C LEU A 192 15.22 -8.17 11.87
N ARG A 193 16.24 -8.72 11.19
CA ARG A 193 16.09 -9.42 9.89
C ARG A 193 15.17 -10.64 9.99
N ILE A 194 15.19 -11.35 11.11
CA ILE A 194 14.29 -12.48 11.36
C ILE A 194 12.85 -12.00 11.55
N PHE A 195 12.65 -10.90 12.28
CA PHE A 195 11.30 -10.37 12.54
C PHE A 195 10.69 -9.66 11.33
N ALA A 196 11.46 -8.87 10.58
CA ALA A 196 10.99 -7.97 9.53
C ALA A 196 9.98 -8.60 8.53
N PRO A 197 10.22 -9.81 7.96
CA PRO A 197 9.26 -10.44 7.05
C PRO A 197 7.89 -10.74 7.68
N GLY A 198 7.85 -10.91 9.01
CA GLY A 198 6.62 -11.21 9.74
C GLY A 198 5.62 -10.06 9.83
N LEU A 199 6.02 -8.81 9.51
CA LEU A 199 5.14 -7.63 9.62
C LEU A 199 3.85 -7.82 8.82
N VAL A 200 3.98 -8.25 7.56
CA VAL A 200 2.83 -8.40 6.65
C VAL A 200 1.87 -9.46 7.21
N SER A 201 2.39 -10.59 7.68
CA SER A 201 1.59 -11.67 8.27
C SER A 201 0.86 -11.20 9.54
N VAL A 202 1.54 -10.51 10.44
CA VAL A 202 0.95 -10.01 11.70
C VAL A 202 -0.12 -8.95 11.43
N ILE A 203 0.14 -8.00 10.53
CA ILE A 203 -0.86 -6.98 10.13
C ILE A 203 -2.08 -7.66 9.52
N THR A 204 -1.87 -8.63 8.63
CA THR A 204 -2.97 -9.30 7.92
C THR A 204 -3.81 -10.12 8.89
N LEU A 205 -3.18 -10.81 9.85
CA LEU A 205 -3.89 -11.54 10.91
C LEU A 205 -4.66 -10.60 11.85
N ALA A 206 -4.05 -9.46 12.24
CA ALA A 206 -4.71 -8.46 13.07
C ALA A 206 -5.95 -7.88 12.36
N LEU A 207 -5.81 -7.56 11.07
CA LEU A 207 -6.91 -7.10 10.23
C LEU A 207 -8.00 -8.16 10.07
N ALA A 208 -7.62 -9.41 9.85
CA ALA A 208 -8.55 -10.53 9.75
C ALA A 208 -9.34 -10.73 11.05
N THR A 209 -8.70 -10.51 12.20
CA THR A 209 -9.35 -10.53 13.51
C THR A 209 -10.38 -9.40 13.63
N LEU A 210 -9.99 -8.15 13.30
CA LEU A 210 -10.90 -6.99 13.35
C LEU A 210 -12.13 -7.18 12.45
N ILE A 211 -11.92 -7.69 11.24
CA ILE A 211 -13.00 -8.01 10.30
C ILE A 211 -13.85 -9.14 10.84
N GLY A 212 -13.24 -10.21 11.35
CA GLY A 212 -13.94 -11.33 11.96
C GLY A 212 -14.88 -10.90 13.07
N THR A 213 -14.40 -10.11 14.03
CA THR A 213 -15.20 -9.61 15.15
C THR A 213 -16.40 -8.79 14.67
N LYS A 214 -16.23 -7.99 13.61
CA LYS A 214 -17.32 -7.20 13.02
C LYS A 214 -18.29 -8.09 12.24
N LEU A 215 -17.80 -8.98 11.37
CA LEU A 215 -18.62 -9.87 10.54
C LEU A 215 -19.46 -10.86 11.35
N VAL A 216 -18.99 -11.30 12.53
CA VAL A 216 -19.79 -12.15 13.42
C VAL A 216 -21.00 -11.42 13.98
N LYS A 217 -20.89 -10.10 14.18
CA LYS A 217 -21.95 -9.25 14.75
C LYS A 217 -22.85 -8.64 13.66
N THR A 218 -22.41 -8.60 12.41
CA THR A 218 -23.08 -7.92 11.29
C THR A 218 -23.87 -8.90 10.42
N ARG A 219 -25.10 -8.52 10.03
CA ARG A 219 -25.89 -9.28 9.04
C ARG A 219 -25.32 -9.07 7.64
N TYR A 220 -25.39 -10.10 6.78
CA TYR A 220 -24.90 -10.00 5.39
C TYR A 220 -25.52 -8.84 4.59
N ALA A 221 -26.78 -8.47 4.87
CA ALA A 221 -27.44 -7.33 4.22
C ALA A 221 -26.81 -5.96 4.56
N ASP A 222 -26.09 -5.86 5.67
CA ASP A 222 -25.48 -4.62 6.16
C ASP A 222 -24.01 -4.48 5.75
N LEU A 223 -23.47 -5.43 4.98
CA LEU A 223 -22.07 -5.46 4.55
C LEU A 223 -21.70 -4.27 3.63
N PHE A 224 -22.70 -3.76 2.89
CA PHE A 224 -22.63 -2.54 2.07
C PHE A 224 -23.14 -1.30 2.82
N GLY A 225 -23.13 -1.36 4.15
CA GLY A 225 -23.58 -0.30 5.04
C GLY A 225 -25.04 -0.51 5.46
N GLY A 226 -25.38 0.07 6.60
CA GLY A 226 -26.69 -0.10 7.22
C GLY A 226 -27.06 1.10 8.07
N ASP A 227 -27.90 0.86 9.07
CA ASP A 227 -28.24 1.86 10.08
C ASP A 227 -26.98 2.31 10.84
N GLU A 228 -26.80 3.63 10.94
CA GLU A 228 -25.64 4.25 11.59
C GLU A 228 -25.54 3.84 13.07
N ALA A 229 -26.68 3.63 13.73
CA ALA A 229 -26.73 3.20 15.12
C ALA A 229 -26.12 1.81 15.33
N THR A 230 -26.27 0.89 14.36
CA THR A 230 -25.79 -0.49 14.49
C THR A 230 -24.38 -0.65 13.89
N MET A 231 -24.15 -0.04 12.74
CA MET A 231 -22.91 -0.25 11.98
C MET A 231 -21.81 0.76 12.33
N GLY A 232 -22.19 1.93 12.85
CA GLY A 232 -21.29 3.06 13.08
C GLY A 232 -20.93 3.84 11.81
N ILE A 233 -21.46 3.43 10.65
CA ILE A 233 -21.25 4.09 9.36
C ILE A 233 -22.51 3.99 8.49
N SER A 234 -22.92 5.12 7.92
CA SER A 234 -24.04 5.17 6.97
C SER A 234 -23.66 4.56 5.61
N ARG A 235 -24.65 4.04 4.86
CA ARG A 235 -24.44 3.55 3.48
C ARG A 235 -23.79 4.60 2.58
N ARG A 236 -24.21 5.86 2.71
CA ARG A 236 -23.66 6.99 1.96
C ARG A 236 -22.18 7.20 2.27
N THR A 237 -21.81 7.22 3.55
CA THR A 237 -20.43 7.40 3.98
C THR A 237 -19.56 6.23 3.52
N LEU A 238 -20.06 4.99 3.63
CA LEU A 238 -19.32 3.81 3.17
C LEU A 238 -19.13 3.81 1.65
N LEU A 239 -20.17 4.12 0.88
CA LEU A 239 -20.10 4.20 -0.57
C LEU A 239 -19.05 5.24 -1.01
N LEU A 240 -19.07 6.43 -0.40
CA LEU A 240 -18.08 7.47 -0.69
C LEU A 240 -16.69 7.15 -0.15
N PHE A 241 -16.58 6.40 0.94
CA PHE A 241 -15.29 5.90 1.41
C PHE A 241 -14.68 4.90 0.42
N VAL A 242 -15.50 4.05 -0.19
CA VAL A 242 -15.08 3.05 -1.18
C VAL A 242 -14.77 3.73 -2.51
N LEU A 243 -15.77 4.36 -3.15
CA LEU A 243 -15.60 5.01 -4.46
C LEU A 243 -14.64 6.19 -4.41
N GLY A 244 -14.64 6.94 -3.30
CA GLY A 244 -13.70 8.02 -3.08
C GLY A 244 -12.26 7.50 -3.15
N ARG A 245 -11.96 6.39 -2.49
CA ARG A 245 -10.60 5.85 -2.43
C ARG A 245 -10.19 5.11 -3.70
N THR A 246 -11.10 4.37 -4.34
CA THR A 246 -10.76 3.47 -5.47
C THR A 246 -11.01 4.07 -6.85
N VAL A 247 -11.79 5.16 -6.95
CA VAL A 247 -12.15 5.79 -8.22
C VAL A 247 -11.85 7.29 -8.24
N ILE A 248 -12.40 8.07 -7.30
CA ILE A 248 -12.32 9.53 -7.34
C ILE A 248 -10.89 10.03 -7.11
N ILE A 249 -10.28 9.63 -5.98
CA ILE A 249 -8.90 10.02 -5.64
C ILE A 249 -7.93 9.57 -6.74
N PRO A 250 -7.91 8.29 -7.17
CA PRO A 250 -7.01 7.87 -8.23
C PRO A 250 -7.23 8.63 -9.52
N GLY A 251 -8.47 8.91 -9.92
CA GLY A 251 -8.76 9.70 -11.12
C GLY A 251 -8.18 11.12 -11.08
N VAL A 252 -8.30 11.79 -9.93
CA VAL A 252 -7.70 13.13 -9.74
C VAL A 252 -6.17 13.04 -9.75
N LEU A 253 -5.59 12.07 -9.03
CA LEU A 253 -4.13 11.92 -8.97
C LEU A 253 -3.53 11.56 -10.33
N PHE A 254 -4.13 10.63 -11.06
CA PHE A 254 -3.70 10.26 -12.41
C PHE A 254 -3.75 11.46 -13.36
N PHE A 255 -4.81 12.26 -13.29
CA PHE A 255 -4.92 13.47 -14.09
C PHE A 255 -3.79 14.46 -13.76
N LEU A 256 -3.55 14.73 -12.47
CA LEU A 256 -2.47 15.64 -12.05
C LEU A 256 -1.09 15.11 -12.44
N MET A 257 -0.84 13.81 -12.27
CA MET A 257 0.40 13.17 -12.69
C MET A 257 0.60 13.19 -14.19
N TYR A 258 -0.47 13.01 -14.97
CA TYR A 258 -0.42 13.12 -16.43
C TYR A 258 -0.02 14.53 -16.87
N LEU A 259 -0.57 15.57 -16.23
CA LEU A 259 -0.16 16.96 -16.50
C LEU A 259 1.29 17.25 -16.10
N ALA A 260 1.82 16.51 -15.12
CA ALA A 260 3.20 16.63 -14.64
C ALA A 260 4.16 15.61 -15.27
N LEU A 261 3.72 14.86 -16.29
CA LEU A 261 4.46 13.69 -16.80
C LEU A 261 5.85 14.06 -17.32
N ASP A 262 5.99 15.24 -17.92
CA ASP A 262 7.24 15.77 -18.46
C ASP A 262 8.25 16.19 -17.38
N LEU A 263 7.82 16.32 -16.12
CA LEU A 263 8.69 16.66 -14.99
C LEU A 263 9.38 15.43 -14.39
N PHE A 264 8.92 14.23 -14.71
CA PHE A 264 9.43 13.00 -14.11
C PHE A 264 10.61 12.41 -14.90
N PRO A 265 11.51 11.67 -14.23
CA PRO A 265 12.51 10.87 -14.91
C PRO A 265 11.87 9.88 -15.89
N LYS A 266 12.47 9.71 -17.07
CA LYS A 266 12.04 8.80 -18.13
C LYS A 266 12.43 7.34 -17.83
N ASP A 267 12.10 6.87 -16.62
CA ASP A 267 12.24 5.47 -16.19
C ASP A 267 10.84 4.85 -16.06
N GLN A 268 10.58 3.80 -16.86
CA GLN A 268 9.28 3.14 -16.89
C GLN A 268 8.88 2.55 -15.56
N LEU A 269 9.82 1.88 -14.89
CA LEU A 269 9.56 1.19 -13.65
C LEU A 269 9.23 2.20 -12.54
N LEU A 270 9.98 3.30 -12.50
CA LEU A 270 9.76 4.39 -11.56
C LEU A 270 8.38 5.04 -11.77
N LEU A 271 8.02 5.35 -13.03
CA LEU A 271 6.71 5.92 -13.36
C LEU A 271 5.57 4.96 -13.02
N VAL A 272 5.69 3.68 -13.37
CA VAL A 272 4.69 2.65 -13.07
C VAL A 272 4.46 2.54 -11.56
N ILE A 273 5.53 2.49 -10.77
CA ILE A 273 5.45 2.43 -9.31
C ILE A 273 4.76 3.67 -8.74
N LEU A 274 5.12 4.85 -9.26
CA LEU A 274 4.50 6.10 -8.84
C LEU A 274 2.98 6.11 -9.13
N PHE A 275 2.55 5.56 -10.26
CA PHE A 275 1.12 5.41 -10.56
C PHE A 275 0.44 4.35 -9.69
N PHE A 276 1.12 3.26 -9.33
CA PHE A 276 0.56 2.22 -8.45
C PHE A 276 0.16 2.77 -7.08
N GLU A 277 0.91 3.73 -6.55
CA GLU A 277 0.62 4.35 -5.26
C GLU A 277 -0.68 5.16 -5.25
N CYS A 278 -1.12 5.63 -6.42
CA CYS A 278 -2.31 6.47 -6.55
C CYS A 278 -3.62 5.68 -6.42
N PHE A 279 -3.66 4.41 -6.84
CA PHE A 279 -4.90 3.63 -6.95
C PHE A 279 -5.10 2.53 -5.91
N VAL A 280 -4.14 2.32 -5.02
CA VAL A 280 -4.27 1.30 -3.98
C VAL A 280 -5.32 1.68 -2.92
N PRO A 281 -6.02 0.70 -2.32
CA PRO A 281 -6.94 0.93 -1.21
C PRO A 281 -6.25 1.51 0.03
N THR A 282 -7.05 1.75 1.07
CA THR A 282 -6.59 2.20 2.39
C THR A 282 -5.55 1.24 2.98
N ALA A 283 -4.53 1.76 3.66
CA ALA A 283 -3.55 0.94 4.36
C ALA A 283 -4.18 0.10 5.48
N ASN A 284 -3.77 -1.18 5.59
CA ASN A 284 -4.20 -2.05 6.69
C ASN A 284 -3.83 -1.46 8.06
N MET A 285 -2.70 -0.74 8.14
CA MET A 285 -2.26 -0.03 9.35
C MET A 285 -3.25 1.04 9.82
N CYS A 286 -4.08 1.59 8.93
CA CYS A 286 -5.08 2.59 9.34
C CYS A 286 -6.10 2.00 10.33
N ALA A 287 -6.56 0.78 10.05
CA ALA A 287 -7.49 0.08 10.94
C ALA A 287 -6.85 -0.25 12.29
N LEU A 288 -5.56 -0.64 12.29
CA LEU A 288 -4.81 -0.98 13.50
C LEU A 288 -4.47 0.24 14.35
N CYS A 289 -4.24 1.39 13.73
CA CYS A 289 -3.95 2.66 14.42
C CYS A 289 -5.20 3.32 15.00
N ALA A 290 -6.39 2.99 14.50
CA ALA A 290 -7.65 3.48 15.02
C ALA A 290 -8.05 2.75 16.33
N PRO A 291 -8.84 3.40 17.21
CA PRO A 291 -9.45 2.72 18.33
C PRO A 291 -10.34 1.57 17.83
N PRO A 292 -10.54 0.50 18.62
CA PRO A 292 -11.14 -0.75 18.13
C PRO A 292 -12.45 -0.59 17.36
N ALA A 293 -13.37 0.25 17.86
CA ALA A 293 -14.66 0.48 17.21
C ALA A 293 -14.52 1.12 15.82
N GLN A 294 -13.63 2.09 15.67
CA GLN A 294 -13.37 2.75 14.40
C GLN A 294 -12.48 1.90 13.48
N GLY A 295 -11.54 1.14 14.05
CA GLY A 295 -10.75 0.15 13.33
C GLY A 295 -11.65 -0.86 12.61
N GLN A 296 -12.66 -1.40 13.30
CA GLN A 296 -13.65 -2.31 12.69
C GLN A 296 -14.43 -1.66 11.53
N ILE A 297 -14.80 -0.38 11.65
CA ILE A 297 -15.49 0.35 10.58
C ILE A 297 -14.56 0.54 9.37
N ILE A 298 -13.31 0.93 9.60
CA ILE A 298 -12.30 1.06 8.55
C ILE A 298 -12.12 -0.27 7.84
N SER A 299 -11.92 -1.36 8.61
CA SER A 299 -11.71 -2.69 8.04
C SER A 299 -12.90 -3.18 7.20
N LEU A 300 -14.14 -2.89 7.61
CA LEU A 300 -15.32 -3.18 6.78
C LEU A 300 -15.30 -2.40 5.47
N GLY A 301 -14.92 -1.11 5.51
CA GLY A 301 -14.72 -0.32 4.31
C GLY A 301 -13.61 -0.85 3.41
N MET A 302 -12.53 -1.37 4.00
CA MET A 302 -11.44 -1.99 3.26
C MET A 302 -11.89 -3.25 2.51
N VAL A 303 -12.73 -4.12 3.10
CA VAL A 303 -13.30 -5.27 2.39
C VAL A 303 -14.03 -4.83 1.12
N ASN A 304 -14.86 -3.79 1.24
CA ASN A 304 -15.57 -3.23 0.09
C ASN A 304 -14.61 -2.58 -0.93
N GLN A 305 -13.56 -1.91 -0.46
CA GLN A 305 -12.49 -1.37 -1.31
C GLN A 305 -11.74 -2.47 -2.06
N TYR A 306 -11.49 -3.64 -1.47
CA TYR A 306 -10.87 -4.78 -2.15
C TYR A 306 -11.79 -5.38 -3.22
N LEU A 307 -13.09 -5.52 -2.92
CA LEU A 307 -14.09 -6.02 -3.88
C LEU A 307 -14.21 -5.12 -5.11
N VAL A 308 -14.41 -3.81 -4.90
CA VAL A 308 -14.44 -2.83 -6.00
C VAL A 308 -13.06 -2.71 -6.65
N GLY A 309 -12.01 -2.82 -5.84
CA GLY A 309 -10.61 -2.73 -6.22
C GLY A 309 -10.17 -3.74 -7.27
N ILE A 310 -10.75 -4.95 -7.30
CA ILE A 310 -10.46 -5.94 -8.37
C ILE A 310 -10.64 -5.29 -9.75
N PHE A 311 -11.74 -4.57 -9.95
CA PHE A 311 -12.05 -3.94 -11.23
C PHE A 311 -11.31 -2.62 -11.41
N THR A 312 -11.37 -1.75 -10.40
CA THR A 312 -10.80 -0.40 -10.52
C THR A 312 -9.29 -0.42 -10.58
N MET A 313 -8.61 -1.25 -9.78
CA MET A 313 -7.14 -1.35 -9.82
C MET A 313 -6.67 -1.96 -11.14
N THR A 314 -7.40 -2.92 -11.73
CA THR A 314 -7.07 -3.43 -13.07
C THR A 314 -7.12 -2.32 -14.11
N MET A 315 -8.19 -1.52 -14.09
CA MET A 315 -8.35 -0.37 -14.97
C MET A 315 -7.20 0.64 -14.78
N TRP A 316 -6.90 1.03 -13.54
CA TRP A 316 -5.83 1.99 -13.26
C TRP A 316 -4.44 1.45 -13.58
N CYS A 317 -4.19 0.16 -13.38
CA CYS A 317 -2.95 -0.51 -13.77
C CYS A 317 -2.75 -0.46 -15.30
N PHE A 318 -3.81 -0.73 -16.06
CA PHE A 318 -3.75 -0.59 -17.52
C PHE A 318 -3.42 0.84 -17.94
N VAL A 319 -4.11 1.84 -17.37
CA VAL A 319 -3.83 3.26 -17.65
C VAL A 319 -2.39 3.64 -17.28
N ALA A 320 -1.89 3.17 -16.13
CA ALA A 320 -0.52 3.43 -15.67
C ALA A 320 0.52 2.88 -16.65
N LEU A 321 0.31 1.64 -17.14
CA LEU A 321 1.19 1.02 -18.12
C LEU A 321 1.15 1.75 -19.47
N SER A 322 -0.03 2.17 -19.92
CA SER A 322 -0.16 2.96 -21.15
C SER A 322 0.56 4.30 -21.04
N LEU A 323 0.29 5.07 -19.97
CA LEU A 323 0.90 6.39 -19.77
C LEU A 323 2.41 6.32 -19.61
N SER A 324 2.93 5.37 -18.83
CA SER A 324 4.37 5.19 -18.65
C SER A 324 5.09 4.76 -19.93
N THR A 325 4.44 3.97 -20.79
CA THR A 325 5.00 3.59 -22.09
C THR A 325 5.07 4.79 -23.03
N THR A 326 3.96 5.53 -23.17
CA THR A 326 3.91 6.74 -24.00
C THR A 326 4.89 7.81 -23.52
N ALA A 327 5.08 7.95 -22.20
CA ALA A 327 6.03 8.89 -21.63
C ALA A 327 7.47 8.65 -22.06
N ILE A 328 7.84 7.39 -22.35
CA ILE A 328 9.21 7.01 -22.73
C ILE A 328 9.41 7.10 -24.24
N ASP A 329 8.35 6.87 -25.01
CA ASP A 329 8.37 7.02 -26.46
C ASP A 329 8.41 8.50 -26.91
N ALA A 330 8.09 9.44 -26.02
CA ALA A 330 8.05 10.89 -26.26
C ALA A 330 9.28 11.62 -25.72
#